data_AF-A0A9E1FNG1-F1
#
_entry.id   AF-A0A9E1FNG1-F1
#
_cell.length_a   1.000
_cell.length_b   1.000
_cell.length_c   1.000
_cell.angle_alpha   90.00
_cell.angle_beta   90.00
_cell.angle_gamma   90.00
#
_symmetry.space_group_name_H-M   'P 1'
#
loop_
_entity.id
_entity.type
_entity.pdbx_description
1 polymer ?
#
loop_
_entity_poly.entity_id
_entity_poly.type
_entity_poly.pdbx_seq_one_letter_code
_entity_poly.pdbx_strand_id
1 'polypeptide(L)'
;MRTLIFGLFGICMFGATVFLFVLLIRALLKYMRSGEVRREKAETVKTLGEALKAHRTRCKMTQEFVAEAIGVSRQAVSKWESGVSHS
;
A
#
# COMPACT_ATOMS: atom_id res chain seq x y z
N MET A 1 -34.37 -12.19 44.17
CA MET A 1 -33.32 -13.06 43.56
C MET A 1 -33.52 -13.27 42.07
N ARG A 2 -34.68 -13.73 41.59
CA ARG A 2 -34.92 -14.03 40.17
C ARG A 2 -34.68 -12.83 39.20
N THR A 3 -35.11 -11.63 39.56
CA THR A 3 -34.91 -10.40 38.74
C THR A 3 -33.45 -9.94 38.67
N LEU A 4 -32.68 -10.12 39.75
CA LEU A 4 -31.26 -9.78 39.80
C LEU A 4 -30.43 -10.70 38.90
N ILE A 5 -30.77 -11.99 38.84
CA ILE A 5 -30.10 -12.97 37.97
C ILE A 5 -30.32 -12.65 36.50
N PHE A 6 -31.56 -12.33 36.10
CA PHE A 6 -31.86 -11.93 34.72
C PHE A 6 -31.19 -10.62 34.31
N GLY A 7 -31.09 -9.65 35.23
CA GLY A 7 -30.35 -8.41 34.99
C GLY A 7 -28.85 -8.64 34.78
N LEU A 8 -28.23 -9.47 35.63
CA LEU A 8 -26.81 -9.82 35.50
C LEU A 8 -26.51 -10.56 34.19
N PHE A 9 -27.39 -11.50 33.81
CA PHE A 9 -27.29 -12.23 32.55
C PHE A 9 -27.41 -11.29 31.33
N GLY A 10 -28.34 -10.33 31.39
CA GLY A 10 -28.50 -9.32 30.34
C GLY A 10 -27.25 -8.45 30.14
N ILE A 11 -26.61 -8.02 31.24
CA ILE A 11 -25.38 -7.22 31.19
C ILE A 11 -24.22 -8.03 30.57
N CYS A 12 -24.05 -9.29 30.97
CA CYS A 12 -23.04 -10.17 30.40
C CYS A 12 -23.26 -10.42 28.89
N MET A 13 -24.51 -10.67 28.49
CA MET A 13 -24.87 -10.86 27.08
C MET A 13 -24.59 -9.61 26.26
N PHE A 14 -24.99 -8.44 26.77
CA PHE A 14 -24.74 -7.16 26.10
C PHE A 14 -23.24 -6.88 25.96
N GLY A 15 -22.46 -7.10 27.02
CA GLY A 15 -21.00 -6.97 26.99
C GLY A 15 -20.36 -7.90 25.95
N ALA A 16 -20.81 -9.16 25.88
CA ALA A 16 -20.35 -10.10 24.87
C ALA A 16 -20.70 -9.65 23.44
N THR A 17 -21.92 -9.13 23.22
CA THR A 17 -22.34 -8.58 21.92
C THR A 17 -21.47 -7.40 21.51
N VAL A 18 -21.25 -6.43 22.40
CA VAL A 18 -20.40 -5.26 22.14
C VAL A 18 -18.96 -5.69 21.85
N PHE A 19 -18.42 -6.64 22.62
CA PHE A 19 -17.08 -7.17 22.41
C PHE A 19 -16.92 -7.81 21.03
N LEU A 20 -17.86 -8.67 20.62
CA LEU A 20 -17.85 -9.27 19.28
C LEU A 20 -17.95 -8.20 18.18
N PHE A 21 -18.77 -7.17 18.38
CA PHE A 21 -18.90 -6.08 17.42
C PHE A 21 -17.61 -5.27 17.28
N VAL A 22 -16.90 -4.99 18.38
CA VAL A 22 -15.60 -4.34 18.36
C VAL A 22 -14.55 -5.19 17.63
N LEU A 23 -14.52 -6.50 17.86
CA LEU A 23 -13.62 -7.41 17.14
C LEU A 23 -13.91 -7.42 15.64
N LEU A 24 -15.18 -7.42 15.25
CA LEU A 24 -15.60 -7.36 13.86
C LEU A 24 -15.12 -6.06 13.19
N ILE A 25 -15.34 -4.91 13.82
CA ILE A 25 -14.86 -3.61 13.31
C ILE A 25 -13.33 -3.62 13.18
N ARG A 26 -12.60 -4.10 14.18
CA ARG A 26 -11.14 -4.18 14.14
C ARG A 26 -10.64 -5.07 13.01
N ALA A 27 -11.31 -6.20 12.78
CA ALA A 27 -10.99 -7.11 11.68
C ALA A 27 -11.23 -6.44 10.32
N LEU A 28 -12.36 -5.75 10.14
CA LEU A 28 -12.68 -5.00 8.92
C LEU A 28 -11.70 -3.86 8.66
N LEU A 29 -11.37 -3.06 9.67
CA LEU A 29 -10.37 -2.00 9.56
C LEU A 29 -9.00 -2.55 9.20
N LYS A 30 -8.60 -3.69 9.80
CA LYS A 30 -7.33 -4.36 9.45
C LYS A 30 -7.36 -4.90 8.02
N TYR A 31 -8.49 -5.42 7.56
CA TYR A 31 -8.65 -5.93 6.21
C TYR A 31 -8.51 -4.82 5.16
N MET A 32 -9.19 -3.69 5.35
CA MET A 32 -9.08 -2.55 4.43
C MET A 32 -7.66 -1.97 4.42
N ARG A 33 -7.08 -1.72 5.60
CA ARG A 33 -5.72 -1.19 5.73
C ARG A 33 -4.66 -2.10 5.10
N SER A 34 -4.81 -3.43 5.25
CA SER A 34 -3.92 -4.41 4.62
C SER A 34 -4.07 -4.43 3.09
N GLY A 35 -5.29 -4.25 2.59
CA GLY A 35 -5.59 -4.11 1.17
C GLY A 35 -4.98 -2.85 0.56
N GLU A 36 -5.11 -1.70 1.24
CA GLU A 36 -4.53 -0.42 0.83
C GLU A 36 -3.00 -0.47 0.85
N VAL A 37 -2.37 -0.96 1.92
CA VAL A 37 -0.90 -1.09 2.01
C VAL A 37 -0.35 -2.02 0.92
N ARG A 38 -1.07 -3.09 0.56
CA ARG A 38 -0.65 -3.97 -0.54
C ARG A 38 -0.80 -3.30 -1.90
N ARG A 39 -1.83 -2.47 -2.11
CA ARG A 39 -2.01 -1.69 -3.34
C ARG A 39 -0.99 -0.57 -3.46
N GLU A 40 -0.76 0.18 -2.40
CA GLU A 40 0.25 1.22 -2.33
C GLU A 40 1.64 0.63 -2.57
N LYS A 41 1.95 -0.54 -1.97
CA LYS A 41 3.17 -1.28 -2.30
C LYS A 41 3.19 -1.76 -3.74
N ALA A 42 2.09 -2.26 -4.31
CA ALA A 42 2.04 -2.71 -5.70
C ALA A 42 2.20 -1.55 -6.71
N GLU A 43 1.66 -0.37 -6.40
CA GLU A 43 1.84 0.85 -7.19
C GLU A 43 3.24 1.43 -7.01
N THR A 44 3.81 1.37 -5.81
CA THR A 44 5.24 1.64 -5.57
C THR A 44 6.15 0.61 -6.28
N VAL A 45 5.64 -0.60 -6.50
CA VAL A 45 6.29 -1.70 -7.22
C VAL A 45 6.14 -1.58 -8.74
N LYS A 46 5.28 -0.68 -9.27
CA LYS A 46 5.67 0.00 -10.53
C LYS A 46 6.85 0.86 -10.17
N THR A 47 8.03 0.25 -10.20
CA THR A 47 9.24 0.85 -9.66
C THR A 47 9.46 2.21 -10.30
N LEU A 48 10.10 3.13 -9.59
CA LEU A 48 10.44 4.45 -10.13
C LEU A 48 11.11 4.33 -11.51
N GLY A 49 11.90 3.27 -11.73
CA GLY A 49 12.51 2.95 -13.02
C GLY A 49 11.52 2.57 -14.13
N GLU A 50 10.51 1.75 -13.83
CA GLU A 50 9.45 1.44 -14.78
C GLU A 50 8.60 2.67 -15.12
N ALA A 51 8.30 3.50 -14.13
CA ALA A 51 7.58 4.75 -14.33
C ALA A 51 8.37 5.73 -15.21
N LEU A 52 9.68 5.86 -14.95
CA LEU A 52 10.60 6.70 -15.74
C LEU A 52 10.69 6.21 -17.19
N LYS A 53 10.86 4.89 -17.39
CA LYS A 53 10.91 4.27 -18.71
C LYS A 53 9.61 4.45 -19.48
N ALA A 54 8.47 4.26 -18.83
CA ALA A 54 7.15 4.45 -19.43
C ALA A 54 6.90 5.91 -19.83
N HIS A 55 7.35 6.87 -19.01
CA HIS A 55 7.25 8.29 -19.34
C HIS A 55 8.12 8.64 -20.55
N ARG A 56 9.37 8.17 -20.57
CA ARG A 56 10.30 8.40 -21.68
C ARG A 56 9.76 7.84 -23.01
N THR A 57 9.24 6.62 -23.01
CA THR A 57 8.67 6.00 -24.23
C THR A 57 7.39 6.67 -24.68
N ARG A 58 6.52 7.10 -23.75
CA ARG A 58 5.33 7.92 -24.05
C ARG A 58 5.72 9.24 -24.73
N CYS A 59 6.81 9.86 -24.30
CA CYS A 59 7.35 11.09 -24.87
C CYS A 59 8.22 10.84 -26.13
N LYS A 60 8.32 9.59 -26.62
CA LYS A 60 9.14 9.20 -27.80
C LYS A 60 10.61 9.62 -27.69
N MET A 61 11.16 9.66 -26.49
CA MET A 61 12.55 10.04 -26.22
C MET A 61 13.46 8.82 -26.08
N THR A 62 14.75 8.98 -26.39
CA THR A 62 15.77 7.94 -26.17
C THR A 62 16.50 8.17 -24.84
N GLN A 63 17.18 7.15 -24.31
CA GLN A 63 17.95 7.32 -23.07
C GLN A 63 19.09 8.30 -23.27
N GLU A 64 19.67 8.33 -24.47
CA GLU A 64 20.73 9.23 -24.91
C GLU A 64 20.23 10.68 -24.89
N PHE A 65 19.05 10.94 -25.46
CA PHE A 65 18.44 12.26 -25.48
C PHE A 65 18.13 12.78 -24.06
N VAL A 66 17.55 11.92 -23.21
CA VAL A 66 17.25 12.29 -21.83
C VAL A 66 18.54 12.55 -21.04
N ALA A 67 19.56 11.73 -21.24
CA ALA A 67 20.86 11.86 -20.58
C ALA A 67 21.56 13.18 -20.97
N GLU A 68 21.56 13.51 -22.26
CA GLU A 68 22.11 14.78 -22.76
C GLU A 68 21.37 15.99 -22.19
N ALA A 69 20.03 15.95 -22.17
CA ALA A 69 19.20 17.05 -21.68
C ALA A 69 19.41 17.36 -20.19
N ILE A 70 19.70 16.35 -19.36
CA ILE A 70 19.90 16.50 -17.90
C ILE A 70 21.38 16.46 -17.49
N GLY A 71 22.31 16.36 -18.44
CA GLY A 71 23.76 16.40 -18.18
C GLY A 71 24.32 15.18 -17.45
N VAL A 72 23.75 13.99 -17.66
CA VAL A 72 24.24 12.73 -17.07
C VAL A 72 24.64 11.73 -18.16
N SER A 73 25.25 10.62 -17.77
CA SER A 73 25.55 9.55 -18.74
C SER A 73 24.28 8.77 -19.09
N ARG A 74 24.18 8.29 -20.34
CA ARG A 74 23.14 7.33 -20.77
C ARG A 74 23.06 6.10 -19.85
N GLN A 75 24.21 5.66 -19.33
CA GLN A 75 24.27 4.53 -18.40
C GLN A 75 23.58 4.84 -17.06
N ALA A 76 23.64 6.09 -16.57
CA ALA A 76 22.90 6.51 -15.37
C ALA A 76 21.39 6.40 -15.61
N VAL A 77 20.89 6.86 -16.76
CA VAL A 77 19.47 6.73 -17.13
C VAL A 77 19.05 5.26 -17.23
N SER A 78 19.90 4.40 -17.81
CA SER A 78 19.64 2.95 -17.86
C SER A 78 19.56 2.31 -16.47
N LYS A 79 20.43 2.72 -15.53
CA LYS A 79 20.42 2.27 -14.14
C LYS A 79 19.17 2.74 -13.39
N TRP A 80 18.73 3.98 -13.62
CA TRP A 80 17.48 4.49 -13.06
C TRP A 80 16.28 3.71 -13.57
N GLU A 81 16.20 3.44 -14.89
CA GLU A 81 15.09 2.71 -15.50
C GLU A 81 15.05 1.21 -15.12
N SER A 82 16.18 0.62 -14.74
CA SER A 82 16.29 -0.78 -14.33
C SER A 82 16.29 -1.01 -12.82
N GLY A 83 16.31 0.07 -12.02
CA GLY A 83 16.35 0.00 -10.55
C GLY A 83 17.67 -0.53 -9.97
N VAL A 84 18.73 -0.62 -10.77
CA VAL A 84 20.03 -1.14 -10.35
C VAL A 84 20.83 -0.02 -9.67
N SER A 85 20.91 -0.06 -8.34
CA SER A 85 21.58 0.99 -7.53
C SER A 85 23.06 0.72 -7.23
N HIS A 86 23.66 -0.39 -7.69
CA HIS A 86 25.09 -0.65 -7.52
C HIS A 86 25.76 -1.23 -8.76
N SER A 87 27.06 -0.94 -8.87
CA SER A 87 28.02 -1.17 -9.95
C SER A 87 27.81 -2.41 -10.80
#